data_AF-A0A923ZL07-F1
#
_entry.id   AF-A0A923ZL07-F1
#
_cell.length_a   1.000
_cell.length_b   1.000
_cell.length_c   1.000
_cell.angle_alpha   90.00
_cell.angle_beta   90.00
_cell.angle_gamma   90.00
#
_symmetry.space_group_name_H-M   'P 1'
#
loop_
_entity.id
_entity.type
_entity.pdbx_description
1 polymer ?
#
loop_
_entity_poly.entity_id
_entity_poly.type
_entity_poly.pdbx_seq_one_letter_code
_entity_poly.pdbx_strand_id
1 'polypeptide(L)'
;MRRILITLLFVIVGVTVALSFYQPPMRLMPAPTVFLNGVPNAFAANPALAKTNMIEIFYATNRLPVGPRNNRTYAVVPGRDLQLGVATIRIGGPAKTWEKIYAMSTNQVDDQRPRLNLLSLAEMATVDDGASDAGRLSLATRAWLALVNGAIDRSVDKDIIIYVHGANSTVERAAGQAAQLRHFTGQNAVVLLFAWP
;
A
#
# COMPACT_ATOMS: atom_id res chain seq x y z
N MET A 1 -22.62 32.91 -32.79
CA MET A 1 -22.90 31.47 -32.55
C MET A 1 -21.66 30.57 -32.66
N ARG A 2 -20.91 30.56 -33.77
CA ARG A 2 -19.76 29.63 -33.96
C ARG A 2 -18.68 29.69 -32.87
N ARG A 3 -18.28 30.88 -32.42
CA ARG A 3 -17.27 31.05 -31.34
C ARG A 3 -17.76 30.53 -29.99
N ILE A 4 -19.03 30.76 -29.66
CA ILE A 4 -19.65 30.27 -28.41
C ILE A 4 -19.69 28.74 -28.42
N LEU A 5 -20.07 28.13 -29.56
CA LEU A 5 -20.11 26.68 -29.72
C LEU A 5 -18.73 26.02 -29.57
N ILE A 6 -17.68 26.64 -30.13
CA ILE A 6 -16.30 26.16 -30.00
C ILE A 6 -15.83 26.25 -28.55
N THR A 7 -16.07 27.37 -27.86
CA THR A 7 -15.71 27.51 -26.44
C THR A 7 -16.43 26.47 -25.57
N LEU A 8 -17.72 26.24 -25.82
CA LEU A 8 -18.51 25.23 -25.09
C LEU A 8 -17.95 23.82 -25.31
N LEU A 9 -17.54 23.49 -26.54
CA LEU A 9 -16.91 22.21 -26.85
C LEU A 9 -15.60 22.02 -26.08
N PHE A 10 -14.73 23.03 -26.03
CA PHE A 10 -13.49 22.96 -25.25
C PHE A 10 -13.74 22.80 -23.74
N VAL A 11 -14.75 23.48 -23.19
CA VAL A 11 -15.14 23.32 -21.78
C VAL A 11 -15.63 21.90 -21.51
N ILE A 12 -16.50 21.36 -22.37
CA ILE A 12 -17.01 19.99 -22.23
C ILE A 12 -15.85 19.00 -22.29
N VAL A 13 -14.97 19.10 -23.29
CA VAL A 13 -13.79 18.23 -23.42
C VAL A 13 -12.90 18.31 -22.17
N GLY A 14 -12.63 19.53 -21.68
CA GLY A 14 -11.84 19.74 -20.46
C GLY A 14 -12.47 19.08 -19.23
N VAL A 15 -13.78 19.21 -19.04
CA VAL A 15 -14.51 18.58 -17.94
C VAL A 15 -14.52 17.06 -18.07
N THR A 16 -14.77 16.51 -19.27
CA THR A 16 -14.76 15.06 -19.51
C THR A 16 -13.38 14.46 -19.23
N VAL A 17 -12.31 15.14 -19.66
CA VAL A 17 -10.93 14.74 -19.35
C VAL A 17 -10.69 14.76 -17.84
N ALA A 18 -11.03 15.85 -17.16
CA ALA A 18 -10.83 15.97 -15.71
C ALA A 18 -11.58 14.87 -14.92
N LEU A 19 -12.81 14.54 -15.31
CA LEU A 19 -13.59 13.47 -14.70
C LEU A 19 -13.03 12.07 -15.00
N SER A 20 -12.48 11.84 -16.20
CA SER A 20 -11.91 10.55 -16.60
C SER A 20 -10.62 10.20 -15.84
N PHE A 21 -9.88 11.21 -15.38
CA PHE A 21 -8.67 11.04 -14.55
C PHE A 21 -8.94 11.11 -13.04
N TYR A 22 -10.19 11.34 -12.61
CA TYR A 22 -10.53 11.35 -11.19
C TYR A 22 -10.64 9.92 -10.65
N GLN A 23 -9.66 9.52 -9.82
CA GLN A 23 -9.75 8.29 -9.06
C GLN A 23 -10.22 8.59 -7.62
N PRO A 24 -11.32 7.98 -7.16
CA PRO A 24 -11.77 8.18 -5.80
C PRO A 24 -10.71 7.67 -4.81
N PRO A 25 -10.45 8.42 -3.73
CA PRO A 25 -9.42 8.05 -2.76
C PRO A 25 -9.78 6.72 -2.10
N MET A 26 -8.77 5.88 -1.90
CA MET A 26 -8.98 4.63 -1.17
C MET A 26 -9.33 4.95 0.29
N ARG A 27 -10.28 4.20 0.85
CA ARG A 27 -10.69 4.32 2.25
C ARG A 27 -10.47 2.99 2.95
N LEU A 28 -10.22 3.08 4.26
CA LEU A 28 -10.15 1.92 5.15
C LEU A 28 -11.37 1.01 4.92
N MET A 29 -11.16 -0.29 4.79
CA MET A 29 -12.18 -1.30 4.61
C MET A 29 -13.15 -1.32 5.80
N PRO A 30 -14.41 -1.74 5.59
CA PRO A 30 -15.29 -1.98 6.73
C PRO A 30 -14.67 -3.07 7.61
N ALA A 31 -15.02 -3.05 8.90
CA ALA A 31 -14.66 -4.13 9.80
C ALA A 31 -15.15 -5.47 9.19
N PRO A 32 -14.27 -6.48 9.06
CA PRO A 32 -14.68 -7.83 8.70
C PRO A 32 -15.83 -8.27 9.60
N THR A 33 -16.85 -8.93 9.04
CA THR A 33 -18.04 -9.35 9.80
C THR A 33 -17.68 -10.19 11.03
N VAL A 34 -16.61 -10.99 10.92
CA VAL A 34 -16.10 -11.84 11.99
C VAL A 34 -15.48 -11.05 13.16
N PHE A 35 -15.13 -9.78 12.99
CA PHE A 35 -14.61 -8.92 14.08
C PHE A 35 -15.71 -8.17 14.82
N LEU A 36 -16.92 -8.14 14.25
CA LEU A 36 -18.06 -7.48 14.89
C LEU A 36 -18.42 -8.24 16.17
N ASN A 37 -18.74 -7.49 17.23
CA ASN A 37 -19.11 -8.02 18.55
C ASN A 37 -17.95 -8.61 19.38
N GLY A 38 -16.71 -8.31 19.01
CA GLY A 38 -15.55 -8.43 19.90
C GLY A 38 -14.83 -9.78 19.91
N VAL A 39 -15.36 -10.82 19.26
CA VAL A 39 -14.65 -12.12 19.12
C VAL A 39 -14.94 -12.78 17.77
N PRO A 40 -13.92 -13.19 17.01
CA PRO A 40 -12.47 -13.02 17.26
C PRO A 40 -11.97 -11.58 17.03
N ASN A 41 -11.00 -11.16 17.85
CA ASN A 41 -10.31 -9.88 17.73
C ASN A 41 -8.84 -10.07 17.29
N ALA A 42 -8.55 -9.82 16.01
CA ALA A 42 -7.19 -10.01 15.49
C ALA A 42 -6.13 -9.11 16.17
N PHE A 43 -6.52 -7.96 16.71
CA PHE A 43 -5.62 -7.01 17.35
C PHE A 43 -5.24 -7.38 18.79
N ALA A 44 -5.90 -8.38 19.38
CA ALA A 44 -5.64 -8.81 20.76
C ALA A 44 -4.42 -9.75 20.87
N ALA A 45 -4.02 -10.40 19.77
CA ALA A 45 -2.97 -11.42 19.78
C ALA A 45 -1.54 -10.85 19.82
N ASN A 46 -1.33 -9.63 19.32
CA ASN A 46 -0.01 -9.01 19.24
C ASN A 46 0.27 -8.06 20.42
N PRO A 47 1.07 -8.46 21.42
CA PRO A 47 1.40 -7.60 22.56
C PRO A 47 2.28 -6.41 22.17
N ALA A 48 3.01 -6.50 21.06
CA ALA A 48 3.88 -5.46 20.52
C ALA A 48 3.20 -4.64 19.40
N LEU A 49 1.86 -4.70 19.31
CA LEU A 49 1.10 -3.98 18.30
C LEU A 49 1.40 -2.47 18.36
N ALA A 50 1.91 -1.95 17.24
CA ALA A 50 2.16 -0.52 17.11
C ALA A 50 0.82 0.25 17.08
N LYS A 51 0.53 0.98 18.16
CA LYS A 51 -0.67 1.82 18.30
C LYS A 51 -0.50 3.15 17.57
N THR A 52 -0.39 3.08 16.25
CA THR A 52 -0.18 4.23 15.37
C THR A 52 -1.15 4.20 14.19
N ASN A 53 -1.33 5.34 13.52
CA ASN A 53 -2.08 5.43 12.26
C ASN A 53 -1.21 5.13 11.02
N MET A 54 0.06 4.74 11.23
CA MET A 54 1.00 4.38 10.18
C MET A 54 1.09 2.86 10.01
N ILE A 55 1.09 2.39 8.77
CA ILE A 55 1.29 1.00 8.41
C ILE A 55 2.46 0.94 7.45
N GLU A 56 3.48 0.20 7.86
CA GLU A 56 4.60 -0.15 6.98
C GLU A 56 4.34 -1.52 6.35
N ILE A 57 4.59 -1.64 5.06
CA ILE A 57 4.59 -2.92 4.33
C ILE A 57 5.87 -3.00 3.51
N PHE A 58 6.35 -4.22 3.27
CA PHE A 58 7.37 -4.43 2.26
C PHE A 58 6.75 -4.31 0.88
N TYR A 59 7.55 -3.94 -0.12
CA TYR A 59 7.13 -4.04 -1.51
C TYR A 59 8.22 -4.58 -2.40
N ALA A 60 7.78 -5.22 -3.48
CA ALA A 60 8.56 -5.59 -4.64
C ALA A 60 7.78 -5.14 -5.89
N THR A 61 8.47 -4.60 -6.89
CA THR A 61 7.83 -4.17 -8.15
C THR A 61 8.78 -4.25 -9.32
N ASN A 62 8.25 -4.66 -10.47
CA ASN A 62 8.93 -4.62 -11.76
C ASN A 62 8.47 -3.42 -12.61
N ARG A 63 7.85 -2.42 -12.00
CA ARG A 63 7.46 -1.16 -12.66
C ARG A 63 8.66 -0.22 -12.78
N LEU A 64 8.63 0.64 -13.80
CA LEU A 64 9.68 1.63 -14.02
C LEU A 64 9.74 2.65 -12.84
N PRO A 65 10.87 2.75 -12.12
CA PRO A 65 11.04 3.74 -11.06
C PRO A 65 11.20 5.15 -11.62
N VAL A 66 10.56 6.12 -10.97
CA VAL A 66 10.61 7.55 -11.28
C VAL A 66 10.89 8.34 -9.99
N GLY A 67 11.74 9.36 -10.07
CA GLY A 67 12.08 10.20 -8.91
C GLY A 67 13.17 9.63 -8.00
N PRO A 68 13.41 10.20 -6.82
CA PRO A 68 14.52 9.81 -5.93
C PRO A 68 14.23 8.50 -5.16
N ARG A 69 15.29 7.77 -4.77
CA ARG A 69 15.17 6.46 -4.08
C ARG A 69 14.43 6.49 -2.74
N ASN A 70 14.54 7.59 -1.99
CA ASN A 70 13.87 7.74 -0.69
C ASN A 70 12.36 7.97 -0.80
N ASN A 71 11.86 8.34 -1.98
CA ASN A 71 10.46 8.59 -2.22
C ASN A 71 10.12 8.34 -3.69
N ARG A 72 10.25 7.08 -4.11
CA ARG A 72 9.98 6.68 -5.50
C ARG A 72 8.51 6.87 -5.84
N THR A 73 8.27 7.15 -7.11
CA THR A 73 7.00 6.86 -7.79
C THR A 73 7.28 5.73 -8.79
N TYR A 74 6.29 4.89 -9.06
CA TYR A 74 6.41 3.83 -10.06
C TYR A 74 5.38 4.03 -11.17
N ALA A 75 5.84 4.05 -12.42
CA ALA A 75 4.97 4.20 -13.57
C ALA A 75 4.20 2.89 -13.85
N VAL A 76 3.11 2.97 -14.62
CA VAL A 76 2.31 1.79 -15.04
C VAL A 76 2.94 1.02 -16.21
N VAL A 77 4.24 1.20 -16.41
CA VAL A 77 5.01 0.56 -17.49
C VAL A 77 6.09 -0.32 -16.87
N PRO A 78 6.42 -1.45 -17.51
CA PRO A 78 7.44 -2.34 -17.00
C PRO A 78 8.82 -1.66 -17.00
N GLY A 79 9.56 -1.87 -15.93
CA GLY A 79 11.00 -1.64 -15.85
C GLY A 79 11.78 -2.92 -16.18
N ARG A 80 13.10 -2.83 -16.18
CA ARG A 80 13.99 -3.97 -16.43
C ARG A 80 14.24 -4.83 -15.18
N ASP A 81 14.35 -4.17 -14.03
CA ASP A 81 14.84 -4.80 -12.80
C ASP A 81 13.74 -4.83 -11.71
N LEU A 82 13.81 -5.80 -10.81
CA LEU A 82 12.92 -5.87 -9.64
C LEU A 82 13.41 -4.91 -8.55
N GLN A 83 12.58 -3.93 -8.22
CA GLN A 83 12.83 -2.97 -7.15
C GLN A 83 12.21 -3.44 -5.84
N LEU A 84 12.95 -3.33 -4.74
CA LEU A 84 12.57 -3.78 -3.41
C LEU A 84 12.63 -2.61 -2.42
N GLY A 85 11.67 -2.54 -1.51
CA GLY A 85 11.65 -1.46 -0.53
C GLY A 85 10.60 -1.59 0.56
N VAL A 86 10.33 -0.46 1.22
CA VAL A 86 9.31 -0.30 2.25
C VAL A 86 8.35 0.82 1.86
N ALA A 87 7.06 0.56 1.97
CA ALA A 87 6.01 1.54 1.76
C ALA A 87 5.42 1.95 3.11
N THR A 88 5.24 3.25 3.31
CA THR A 88 4.58 3.79 4.52
C THR A 88 3.22 4.37 4.13
N ILE A 89 2.16 3.83 4.72
CA ILE A 89 0.77 4.23 4.47
C ILE A 89 0.20 4.82 5.77
N ARG A 90 -0.57 5.91 5.66
CA ARG A 90 -1.30 6.51 6.79
C ARG A 90 -2.82 6.31 6.65
N ILE A 91 -3.45 5.83 7.72
CA ILE A 91 -4.90 5.79 7.86
C ILE A 91 -5.41 7.14 8.37
N GLY A 92 -6.09 7.89 7.50
CA GLY A 92 -6.67 9.19 7.80
C GLY A 92 -5.65 10.34 7.84
N GLY A 93 -6.04 11.45 8.44
CA GLY A 93 -5.19 12.62 8.63
C GLY A 93 -4.23 12.47 9.83
N PRO A 94 -3.28 13.40 10.01
CA PRO A 94 -2.30 13.35 11.09
C PRO A 94 -2.91 13.24 12.50
N ALA A 95 -4.06 13.87 12.73
CA ALA A 95 -4.78 13.84 14.00
C ALA A 95 -5.65 12.57 14.20
N LYS A 96 -5.65 11.62 13.27
CA LYS A 96 -6.40 10.37 13.41
C LYS A 96 -5.66 9.45 14.37
N THR A 97 -6.26 9.19 15.54
CA THR A 97 -5.65 8.35 16.57
C THR A 97 -5.87 6.86 16.32
N TRP A 98 -5.03 6.03 16.92
CA TRP A 98 -5.15 4.58 16.87
C TRP A 98 -6.49 4.10 17.44
N GLU A 99 -6.95 4.66 18.56
CA GLU A 99 -8.19 4.23 19.24
C GLU A 99 -9.41 4.40 18.34
N LYS A 100 -9.45 5.50 17.57
CA LYS A 100 -10.51 5.73 16.57
C LYS A 100 -10.44 4.74 15.43
N ILE A 101 -9.24 4.40 14.95
CA ILE A 101 -9.05 3.41 13.89
C ILE A 101 -9.47 2.03 14.39
N TYR A 102 -9.05 1.66 15.59
CA TYR A 102 -9.39 0.40 16.24
C TYR A 102 -10.91 0.26 16.41
N ALA A 103 -11.58 1.30 16.91
CA ALA A 103 -13.04 1.32 17.04
C ALA A 103 -13.74 1.11 15.68
N MET A 104 -13.27 1.76 14.61
CA MET A 104 -13.79 1.57 13.25
C MET A 104 -13.47 0.19 12.65
N SER A 105 -12.47 -0.50 13.18
CA SER A 105 -12.00 -1.81 12.66
C SER A 105 -12.63 -3.00 13.39
N THR A 106 -13.32 -2.75 14.50
CA THR A 106 -13.91 -3.78 15.38
C THR A 106 -15.41 -3.60 15.60
N ASN A 107 -15.97 -2.44 15.26
CA ASN A 107 -17.40 -2.16 15.38
C ASN A 107 -18.02 -1.80 14.03
N GLN A 108 -19.33 -1.95 13.95
CA GLN A 108 -20.10 -1.36 12.88
C GLN A 108 -20.20 0.15 13.15
N VAL A 109 -19.71 0.95 12.19
CA VAL A 109 -19.68 2.41 12.32
C VAL A 109 -20.23 3.01 11.02
N ASP A 110 -21.25 3.88 11.15
CA ASP A 110 -21.88 4.57 10.01
C ASP A 110 -21.09 5.80 9.53
N ASP A 111 -20.03 6.19 10.25
CA ASP A 111 -19.14 7.29 9.88
C ASP A 111 -18.42 7.05 8.54
N GLN A 112 -18.06 8.17 7.90
CA GLN A 112 -17.16 8.14 6.76
C GLN A 112 -15.80 7.54 7.12
N ARG A 113 -15.53 6.35 6.58
CA ARG A 113 -14.25 5.63 6.72
C ARG A 113 -13.08 6.50 6.25
N PRO A 114 -11.97 6.53 7.01
CA PRO A 114 -10.82 7.38 6.70
C PRO A 114 -10.16 6.99 5.39
N ARG A 115 -9.59 7.98 4.70
CA ARG A 115 -8.77 7.75 3.50
C ARG A 115 -7.45 7.09 3.86
N LEU A 116 -6.91 6.26 2.98
CA LEU A 116 -5.53 5.79 3.05
C LEU A 116 -4.65 6.68 2.19
N ASN A 117 -3.49 7.06 2.72
CA ASN A 117 -2.55 7.94 2.04
C ASN A 117 -1.21 7.24 1.97
N LEU A 118 -0.70 7.00 0.77
CA LEU A 118 0.68 6.55 0.59
C LEU A 118 1.61 7.74 0.87
N LEU A 119 2.43 7.63 1.92
CA LEU A 119 3.34 8.70 2.32
C LEU A 119 4.69 8.62 1.63
N SER A 120 5.20 7.39 1.49
CA SER A 120 6.51 7.15 0.89
C SER A 120 6.66 5.74 0.34
N LEU A 121 7.54 5.64 -0.65
CA LEU A 121 8.11 4.40 -1.17
C LEU A 121 9.63 4.51 -1.11
N ALA A 122 10.23 3.97 -0.05
CA ALA A 122 11.67 3.95 0.10
C ALA A 122 12.25 2.72 -0.60
N GLU A 123 12.89 2.92 -1.74
CA GLU A 123 13.58 1.87 -2.49
C GLU A 123 14.94 1.56 -1.84
N MET A 124 15.11 0.31 -1.41
CA MET A 124 16.26 -0.14 -0.64
C MET A 124 17.20 -1.03 -1.44
N ALA A 125 16.68 -1.81 -2.39
CA ALA A 125 17.48 -2.71 -3.19
C ALA A 125 16.90 -2.89 -4.60
N THR A 126 17.75 -3.34 -5.51
CA THR A 126 17.41 -3.67 -6.89
C THR A 126 17.96 -5.06 -7.19
N VAL A 127 17.16 -5.92 -7.83
CA VAL A 127 17.57 -7.24 -8.32
C VAL A 127 17.53 -7.19 -9.84
N ASP A 128 18.70 -7.34 -10.48
CA ASP A 128 18.85 -7.33 -11.93
C ASP A 128 18.32 -8.67 -12.51
N ASP A 129 17.40 -8.58 -13.47
CA ASP A 129 16.80 -9.72 -14.16
C ASP A 129 17.81 -10.44 -15.07
N GLY A 130 18.89 -9.75 -15.46
CA GLY A 130 19.94 -10.25 -16.36
C GLY A 130 21.21 -10.74 -15.66
N ALA A 131 21.26 -10.75 -14.32
CA ALA A 131 22.40 -11.29 -13.60
C ALA A 131 22.43 -12.82 -13.72
N SER A 132 23.05 -13.29 -14.79
CA SER A 132 23.37 -14.69 -15.12
C SER A 132 24.27 -15.42 -14.10
N ASP A 133 24.50 -14.81 -12.94
CA ASP A 133 25.15 -15.44 -11.78
C ASP A 133 24.07 -15.72 -10.72
N ALA A 134 23.34 -16.81 -10.95
CA ALA A 134 22.15 -17.27 -10.22
C ALA A 134 22.33 -17.55 -8.70
N GLY A 135 23.36 -16.98 -8.04
CA GLY A 135 23.71 -17.32 -6.67
C GLY A 135 24.09 -16.16 -5.74
N ARG A 136 24.44 -14.95 -6.22
CA ARG A 136 24.93 -13.89 -5.33
C ARG A 136 24.02 -12.66 -5.33
N LEU A 137 23.09 -12.66 -4.36
CA LEU A 137 22.32 -11.47 -3.99
C LEU A 137 23.25 -10.28 -3.72
N SER A 138 22.86 -9.07 -4.09
CA SER A 138 23.63 -7.87 -3.73
C SER A 138 23.66 -7.67 -2.21
N LEU A 139 24.61 -6.87 -1.70
CA LEU A 139 24.65 -6.52 -0.28
C LEU A 139 23.35 -5.83 0.16
N ALA A 140 22.81 -4.93 -0.67
CA ALA A 140 21.55 -4.24 -0.42
C ALA A 140 20.37 -5.22 -0.39
N THR A 141 20.31 -6.18 -1.31
CA THR A 141 19.26 -7.21 -1.34
C THR A 141 19.31 -8.09 -0.10
N ARG A 142 20.50 -8.52 0.33
CA ARG A 142 20.67 -9.26 1.59
C ARG A 142 20.23 -8.43 2.81
N ALA A 143 20.58 -7.15 2.85
CA ALA A 143 20.19 -6.27 3.94
C ALA A 143 18.66 -6.10 4.00
N TRP A 144 18.00 -5.92 2.85
CA TRP A 144 16.54 -5.84 2.79
C TRP A 144 15.87 -7.16 3.19
N LEU A 145 16.37 -8.31 2.75
CA LEU A 145 15.86 -9.63 3.18
C LEU A 145 16.05 -9.84 4.70
N ALA A 146 17.15 -9.34 5.28
CA ALA A 146 17.34 -9.38 6.72
C ALA A 146 16.30 -8.53 7.46
N LEU A 147 15.85 -7.40 6.90
CA LEU A 147 14.74 -6.62 7.45
C LEU A 147 13.42 -7.41 7.42
N VAL A 148 13.15 -8.12 6.32
CA VAL A 148 11.98 -8.99 6.18
C VAL A 148 12.02 -10.11 7.22
N ASN A 149 13.14 -10.83 7.33
CA ASN A 149 13.32 -11.89 8.32
C ASN A 149 13.12 -11.37 9.75
N GLY A 150 13.75 -10.24 10.08
CA GLY A 150 13.56 -9.62 11.40
C GLY A 150 12.12 -9.20 11.67
N ALA A 151 11.35 -8.82 10.65
CA ALA A 151 9.93 -8.54 10.81
C ALA A 151 9.12 -9.82 11.08
N ILE A 152 9.40 -10.91 10.36
CA ILE A 152 8.78 -12.23 10.59
C ILE A 152 9.10 -12.74 12.00
N ASP A 153 10.34 -12.58 12.45
CA ASP A 153 10.77 -12.99 13.80
C ASP A 153 10.04 -12.24 14.91
N ARG A 154 9.64 -10.98 14.69
CA ARG A 154 8.85 -10.19 15.64
C ARG A 154 7.34 -10.37 15.51
N SER A 155 6.87 -10.87 14.37
CA SER A 155 5.45 -11.11 14.10
C SER A 155 4.90 -12.27 14.95
N VAL A 156 3.62 -12.19 15.32
CA VAL A 156 2.92 -13.29 16.00
C VAL A 156 2.80 -14.47 15.04
N ASP A 157 2.36 -14.19 13.82
CA ASP A 157 2.26 -15.18 12.75
C ASP A 157 3.58 -15.22 11.98
N LYS A 158 4.23 -16.39 11.90
CA LYS A 158 5.52 -16.57 11.21
C LYS A 158 5.39 -16.69 9.68
N ASP A 159 4.32 -16.10 9.15
CA ASP A 159 3.99 -16.13 7.74
C ASP A 159 4.29 -14.78 7.07
N ILE A 160 4.66 -14.86 5.81
CA ILE A 160 4.68 -13.72 4.90
C ILE A 160 3.54 -13.86 3.89
N ILE A 161 2.71 -12.83 3.80
CA ILE A 161 1.63 -12.75 2.82
C ILE A 161 2.09 -11.85 1.67
N ILE A 162 2.24 -12.45 0.48
CA ILE A 162 2.52 -11.71 -0.74
C ILE A 162 1.20 -11.30 -1.38
N TYR A 163 0.86 -10.02 -1.30
CA TYR A 163 -0.31 -9.45 -1.95
C TYR A 163 0.03 -9.02 -3.38
N VAL A 164 -0.64 -9.62 -4.37
CA VAL A 164 -0.55 -9.24 -5.78
C VAL A 164 -1.86 -8.53 -6.15
N HIS A 165 -1.79 -7.30 -6.66
CA HIS A 165 -3.00 -6.57 -7.05
C HIS A 165 -3.63 -7.13 -8.34
N GLY A 166 -4.91 -6.84 -8.59
CA GLY A 166 -5.58 -7.14 -9.87
C GLY A 166 -5.17 -6.21 -11.02
N ALA A 167 -5.83 -6.30 -12.18
CA ALA A 167 -5.54 -5.45 -13.33
C ALA A 167 -5.88 -3.95 -13.11
N ASN A 168 -5.23 -3.07 -13.88
CA ASN A 168 -5.49 -1.61 -13.92
C ASN A 168 -5.46 -0.93 -12.55
N SER A 169 -4.35 -1.12 -11.81
CA SER A 169 -4.15 -0.54 -10.48
C SER A 169 -2.94 0.40 -10.45
N THR A 170 -3.02 1.45 -9.65
CA THR A 170 -1.85 2.29 -9.33
C THR A 170 -1.09 1.67 -8.15
N VAL A 171 0.19 2.01 -7.99
CA VAL A 171 0.97 1.54 -6.82
C VAL A 171 0.36 2.03 -5.52
N GLU A 172 -0.16 3.25 -5.48
CA GLU A 172 -0.88 3.76 -4.31
C GLU A 172 -2.12 2.91 -3.98
N ARG A 173 -2.89 2.52 -5.00
CA ARG A 173 -4.06 1.66 -4.81
C ARG A 173 -3.68 0.24 -4.39
N ALA A 174 -2.59 -0.30 -4.92
CA ALA A 174 -2.11 -1.62 -4.52
C ALA A 174 -1.55 -1.60 -3.09
N ALA A 175 -0.78 -0.58 -2.73
CA ALA A 175 -0.18 -0.41 -1.41
C ALA A 175 -1.23 -0.20 -0.33
N GLY A 176 -2.26 0.61 -0.56
CA GLY A 176 -3.33 0.76 0.42
C GLY A 176 -4.15 -0.53 0.61
N GLN A 177 -4.30 -1.36 -0.42
CA GLN A 177 -4.98 -2.66 -0.27
C GLN A 177 -4.14 -3.66 0.53
N ALA A 178 -2.84 -3.74 0.25
CA ALA A 178 -1.89 -4.54 1.03
C ALA A 178 -1.79 -4.05 2.49
N ALA A 179 -1.77 -2.74 2.71
CA ALA A 179 -1.75 -2.15 4.05
C ALA A 179 -3.01 -2.51 4.85
N GLN A 180 -4.18 -2.55 4.21
CA GLN A 180 -5.42 -2.99 4.87
C GLN A 180 -5.37 -4.46 5.21
N LEU A 181 -4.85 -5.31 4.32
CA LEU A 181 -4.63 -6.71 4.63
C LEU A 181 -3.76 -6.85 5.88
N ARG A 182 -2.62 -6.15 5.93
CA ARG A 182 -1.75 -6.11 7.12
C ARG A 182 -2.51 -5.65 8.36
N HIS A 183 -3.25 -4.55 8.26
CA HIS A 183 -4.05 -4.00 9.37
C HIS A 183 -5.03 -5.03 9.92
N PHE A 184 -5.83 -5.66 9.06
CA PHE A 184 -6.87 -6.60 9.48
C PHE A 184 -6.34 -7.99 9.85
N THR A 185 -5.07 -8.31 9.60
CA THR A 185 -4.40 -9.40 10.32
C THR A 185 -4.11 -9.06 11.79
N GLY A 186 -4.48 -7.87 12.29
CA GLY A 186 -4.03 -7.39 13.59
C GLY A 186 -2.58 -6.93 13.58
N GLN A 187 -2.00 -6.71 12.40
CA GLN A 187 -0.55 -6.58 12.19
C GLN A 187 0.24 -7.79 12.72
N ASN A 188 -0.38 -8.97 12.74
CA ASN A 188 0.23 -10.20 13.25
C ASN A 188 1.16 -10.85 12.22
N ALA A 189 0.88 -10.69 10.93
CA ALA A 189 1.67 -11.22 9.82
C ALA A 189 2.44 -10.13 9.08
N VAL A 190 3.52 -10.53 8.39
CA VAL A 190 4.23 -9.65 7.45
C VAL A 190 3.46 -9.63 6.13
N VAL A 191 3.27 -8.43 5.57
CA VAL A 191 2.68 -8.26 4.23
C VAL A 191 3.70 -7.63 3.30
N LEU A 192 3.86 -8.26 2.14
CA LEU A 192 4.66 -7.77 1.03
C LEU A 192 3.74 -7.50 -0.16
N LEU A 193 3.72 -6.27 -0.65
CA LEU A 193 3.08 -5.93 -1.92
C LEU A 193 3.97 -6.36 -3.08
N PHE A 194 3.45 -7.16 -4.00
CA PHE A 194 4.01 -7.27 -5.35
C PHE A 194 3.18 -6.42 -6.32
N ALA A 195 3.74 -5.29 -6.75
CA ALA A 195 3.13 -4.43 -7.75
C ALA A 195 3.63 -4.79 -9.15
N TRP A 196 2.83 -5.56 -9.87
CA TRP A 196 3.07 -5.97 -11.26
C TRP A 196 2.45 -4.95 -12.23
N PRO A 197 2.73 -5.02 -13.54
CA PRO A 197 2.94 -3.91 -14.46
C PRO A 197 1.89 -2.78 -14.40
#